data_AF-A0AAV4W0X0-F1
#
_entry.id   AF-A0AAV4W0X0-F1
#
_cell.length_a   1.000
_cell.length_b   1.000
_cell.length_c   1.000
_cell.angle_alpha   90.00
_cell.angle_beta   90.00
_cell.angle_gamma   90.00
#
_symmetry.space_group_name_H-M   'P 1'
#
loop_
_entity.id
_entity.type
_entity.pdbx_description
1 polymer ?
#
loop_
_entity_poly.entity_id
_entity_poly.type
_entity_poly.pdbx_seq_one_letter_code
_entity_poly.pdbx_strand_id
1 'polypeptide(L)'
;MRNRSSSMLAGTVLPVLLEAKNVLLNLWIYGFIAVFKTIRIMAYKQMSMSMRKLYLVFSRNVSSKLKTRQDIGFSGYALLSIPITTFCLGTWQVKRRAWKLNLIEEIKNKRKAAPIELPENLEELASMDYQRVHVQGKFDHSKELYIGLRQLITENDEGGGLFSSRPQSGYLIITPFHVTDKNITILVNRGWVPKNKIDPDKRAEGQISEEINLVGTIRLPEKRPQFCPKSKPNSRTFYFRDVPKMSELAGAAPIFIDAETNSTVPDGPIGGQTRITFRNEHFSYIVTWYSLCAATSYMWYRKYFYRLKTL
;
A
#
# COMPACT_ATOMS: atom_id res chain seq x y z
N MET A 1 11.50 37.38 -12.42
CA MET A 1 12.63 36.48 -12.72
C MET A 1 12.18 35.05 -12.50
N ARG A 2 12.51 34.15 -13.44
CA ARG A 2 11.87 32.83 -13.63
C ARG A 2 12.15 31.84 -12.51
N ASN A 3 11.09 31.13 -12.17
CA ASN A 3 11.01 30.00 -11.25
C ASN A 3 11.81 28.79 -11.80
N ARG A 4 12.90 28.40 -11.12
CA ARG A 4 13.70 27.19 -11.38
C ARG A 4 14.05 26.54 -10.03
N SER A 5 13.11 25.82 -9.41
CA SER A 5 13.44 24.87 -8.32
C SER A 5 12.40 23.76 -8.12
N SER A 6 11.61 23.45 -9.16
CA SER A 6 10.63 22.34 -9.14
C SER A 6 11.11 21.09 -9.90
N SER A 7 12.39 21.02 -10.29
CA SER A 7 12.85 20.08 -11.32
C SER A 7 13.65 18.85 -10.85
N MET A 8 13.96 18.66 -9.55
CA MET A 8 14.80 17.52 -9.14
C MET A 8 14.08 16.35 -8.43
N LEU A 9 12.95 16.57 -7.76
CA LEU A 9 12.16 15.47 -7.16
C LEU A 9 11.15 14.82 -8.13
N ALA A 10 11.07 15.32 -9.38
CA ALA A 10 10.35 14.70 -10.48
C ALA A 10 11.18 13.64 -11.24
N GLY A 11 12.48 13.52 -10.95
CA GLY A 11 13.44 12.77 -11.76
C GLY A 11 13.38 11.25 -11.68
N THR A 12 12.79 10.66 -10.64
CA THR A 12 12.81 9.19 -10.42
C THR A 12 11.44 8.56 -10.19
N VAL A 13 10.47 9.29 -9.64
CA VAL A 13 9.11 8.77 -9.39
C VAL A 13 8.17 9.01 -10.58
N LEU A 14 8.35 10.12 -11.29
CA LEU A 14 7.57 10.45 -12.48
C LEU A 14 7.86 9.49 -13.66
N PRO A 15 9.12 9.13 -14.00
CA PRO A 15 9.37 8.18 -15.08
C PRO A 15 8.85 6.78 -14.77
N VAL A 16 8.95 6.27 -13.54
CA VAL A 16 8.41 4.94 -13.17
C VAL A 16 6.88 4.91 -13.19
N LEU A 17 6.20 5.99 -12.78
CA LEU A 17 4.75 6.11 -12.89
C LEU A 17 4.28 6.34 -14.33
N LEU A 18 5.04 7.08 -15.15
CA LEU A 18 4.78 7.23 -16.58
C LEU A 18 5.05 5.93 -17.32
N GLU A 19 6.07 5.17 -16.95
CA GLU A 19 6.42 3.88 -17.54
C GLU A 19 5.40 2.82 -17.14
N ALA A 20 4.93 2.80 -15.89
CA ALA A 20 3.81 1.95 -15.48
C ALA A 20 2.50 2.36 -16.18
N LYS A 21 2.21 3.66 -16.33
CA LYS A 21 1.05 4.14 -17.10
C LYS A 21 1.19 3.84 -18.59
N ASN A 22 2.38 3.96 -19.17
CA ASN A 22 2.65 3.68 -20.58
C ASN A 22 2.64 2.18 -20.86
N VAL A 23 3.12 1.34 -19.93
CA VAL A 23 2.99 -0.12 -20.01
C VAL A 23 1.53 -0.53 -19.88
N LEU A 24 0.76 0.08 -18.98
CA LEU A 24 -0.69 -0.17 -18.87
C LEU A 24 -1.44 0.32 -20.11
N LEU A 25 -1.12 1.51 -20.62
CA LEU A 25 -1.72 2.09 -21.82
C LEU A 25 -1.34 1.29 -23.06
N ASN A 26 -0.09 0.84 -23.18
CA ASN A 26 0.37 -0.03 -24.26
C ASN A 26 -0.26 -1.42 -24.16
N LEU A 27 -0.37 -2.03 -22.98
CA LEU A 27 -1.08 -3.30 -22.81
C LEU A 27 -2.57 -3.15 -23.17
N TRP A 28 -3.18 -2.00 -22.87
CA TRP A 28 -4.55 -1.68 -23.27
C TRP A 28 -4.65 -1.44 -24.79
N ILE A 29 -3.75 -0.66 -25.39
CA ILE A 29 -3.71 -0.34 -26.83
C ILE A 29 -3.37 -1.59 -27.65
N TYR A 30 -2.34 -2.35 -27.30
CA TYR A 30 -1.99 -3.59 -27.99
C TYR A 30 -3.03 -4.68 -27.78
N GLY A 31 -3.64 -4.78 -26.60
CA GLY A 31 -4.79 -5.64 -26.37
C GLY A 31 -5.99 -5.25 -27.24
N PHE A 32 -6.29 -3.96 -27.33
CA PHE A 32 -7.39 -3.43 -28.14
C PHE A 32 -7.13 -3.55 -29.65
N ILE A 33 -5.91 -3.24 -30.12
CA ILE A 33 -5.47 -3.42 -31.51
C ILE A 33 -5.46 -4.91 -31.88
N ALA A 34 -5.01 -5.80 -30.99
CA ALA A 34 -5.06 -7.24 -31.24
C ALA A 34 -6.52 -7.70 -31.39
N VAL A 35 -7.41 -7.29 -30.49
CA VAL A 35 -8.84 -7.59 -30.57
C VAL A 35 -9.46 -7.01 -31.86
N PHE A 36 -9.16 -5.76 -32.23
CA PHE A 36 -9.65 -5.14 -33.47
C PHE A 36 -9.06 -5.77 -34.73
N LYS A 37 -7.80 -6.19 -34.71
CA LYS A 37 -7.15 -6.88 -35.83
C LYS A 37 -7.76 -8.27 -36.00
N THR A 38 -8.06 -8.98 -34.91
CA THR A 38 -8.78 -10.26 -34.96
C THR A 38 -10.22 -10.08 -35.42
N ILE A 39 -10.94 -9.04 -34.96
CA ILE A 39 -12.29 -8.70 -35.43
C ILE A 39 -12.27 -8.31 -36.91
N ARG A 40 -11.31 -7.52 -37.37
CA ARG A 40 -11.16 -7.11 -38.77
C ARG A 40 -10.79 -8.28 -39.68
N ILE A 41 -9.89 -9.17 -39.25
CA ILE A 41 -9.55 -10.41 -39.97
C ILE A 41 -10.77 -11.33 -40.03
N MET A 42 -11.52 -11.46 -38.94
CA MET A 42 -12.78 -12.22 -38.92
C MET A 42 -13.84 -11.59 -39.83
N ALA A 43 -13.98 -10.26 -39.85
CA ALA A 43 -14.90 -9.54 -40.75
C ALA A 43 -14.50 -9.72 -42.23
N TYR A 44 -13.22 -9.66 -42.57
CA TYR A 44 -12.72 -9.92 -43.92
C TYR A 44 -12.96 -11.38 -44.35
N LYS A 45 -12.76 -12.33 -43.43
CA LYS A 45 -13.04 -13.76 -43.65
C LYS A 45 -14.54 -14.04 -43.78
N GLN A 46 -15.38 -13.30 -43.04
CA GLN A 46 -16.84 -13.34 -43.13
C GLN A 46 -17.34 -12.78 -44.47
N MET A 47 -16.77 -11.67 -44.95
CA MET A 47 -17.14 -11.03 -46.22
C MET A 47 -16.69 -11.84 -47.44
N SER A 48 -15.50 -12.47 -47.38
CA SER A 48 -15.01 -13.46 -48.35
C SER A 48 -15.90 -14.72 -48.39
N MET A 49 -16.42 -15.16 -47.24
CA MET A 49 -17.35 -16.29 -47.14
C MET A 49 -18.75 -15.94 -47.64
N SER A 50 -19.21 -14.68 -47.54
CA SER A 50 -20.48 -14.22 -48.12
C SER A 50 -20.47 -14.23 -49.66
N MET A 51 -19.36 -13.83 -50.30
CA MET A 51 -19.19 -13.95 -51.77
C MET A 51 -19.16 -15.42 -52.23
N ARG A 52 -18.51 -16.30 -51.46
CA ARG A 52 -18.54 -17.76 -51.69
C ARG A 52 -19.91 -18.38 -51.44
N LYS A 53 -20.68 -17.86 -50.48
CA LYS A 53 -22.08 -18.25 -50.23
C LYS A 53 -22.99 -17.82 -51.38
N LEU A 54 -22.78 -16.65 -51.99
CA LEU A 54 -23.58 -16.23 -53.16
C LEU A 54 -23.36 -17.19 -54.35
N TYR A 55 -22.11 -17.63 -54.57
CA TYR A 55 -21.77 -18.63 -55.59
C TYR A 55 -22.32 -20.04 -55.26
N LEU A 56 -22.33 -20.42 -53.97
CA LEU A 56 -22.87 -21.71 -53.50
C LEU A 56 -24.39 -21.76 -53.40
N VAL A 57 -25.07 -20.62 -53.18
CA VAL A 57 -26.54 -20.51 -53.19
C VAL A 57 -27.07 -20.73 -54.60
N PHE A 58 -26.32 -20.37 -55.64
CA PHE A 58 -26.67 -20.66 -57.02
C PHE A 58 -26.43 -22.14 -57.40
N SER A 59 -25.58 -22.88 -56.68
CA SER A 59 -25.19 -24.25 -57.05
C SER A 59 -25.82 -25.37 -56.21
N ARG A 60 -26.74 -25.07 -55.28
CA ARG A 60 -27.16 -26.05 -54.25
C ARG A 60 -28.66 -26.11 -54.01
N ASN A 61 -29.43 -26.17 -55.09
CA ASN A 61 -30.83 -26.61 -55.09
C ASN A 61 -30.97 -28.14 -54.90
N VAL A 62 -30.04 -28.75 -54.15
CA VAL A 62 -29.90 -30.20 -54.02
C VAL A 62 -29.55 -30.57 -52.57
N SER A 63 -30.52 -31.23 -51.95
CA SER A 63 -30.37 -32.26 -50.92
C SER A 63 -30.12 -31.89 -49.46
N SER A 64 -31.18 -32.20 -48.69
CA SER A 64 -31.19 -32.83 -47.36
C SER A 64 -31.07 -31.95 -46.09
N LYS A 65 -32.01 -32.21 -45.18
CA LYS A 65 -32.08 -31.76 -43.79
C LYS A 65 -30.72 -31.96 -43.08
N LEU A 66 -29.97 -30.88 -42.89
CA LEU A 66 -28.88 -30.83 -41.92
C LEU A 66 -29.39 -30.07 -40.69
N LYS A 67 -29.46 -30.79 -39.57
CA LYS A 67 -29.69 -30.23 -38.23
C LYS A 67 -28.72 -29.06 -38.05
N THR A 68 -29.24 -27.84 -38.01
CA THR A 68 -28.42 -26.62 -38.01
C THR A 68 -27.51 -26.63 -36.78
N ARG A 69 -26.21 -26.81 -37.01
CA ARG A 69 -25.18 -26.59 -35.99
C ARG A 69 -25.38 -25.17 -35.47
N GLN A 70 -25.72 -25.02 -34.20
CA GLN A 70 -25.90 -23.70 -33.60
C GLN A 70 -24.54 -23.01 -33.56
N ASP A 71 -24.23 -22.21 -34.57
CA ASP A 71 -23.01 -21.41 -34.60
C ASP A 71 -23.04 -20.41 -33.43
N ILE A 72 -21.89 -20.25 -32.76
CA ILE A 72 -21.75 -19.31 -31.64
C ILE A 72 -21.95 -17.90 -32.22
N GLY A 73 -23.12 -17.30 -32.00
CA GLY A 73 -23.39 -15.93 -32.44
C GLY A 73 -22.56 -14.90 -31.68
N PHE A 74 -22.57 -13.64 -32.14
CA PHE A 74 -21.89 -12.51 -31.49
C PHE A 74 -22.15 -12.42 -29.98
N SER A 75 -23.40 -12.67 -29.55
CA SER A 75 -23.78 -12.70 -28.14
C SER A 75 -23.08 -13.80 -27.33
N GLY A 76 -22.81 -14.95 -27.94
CA GLY A 76 -22.04 -16.04 -27.34
C GLY A 76 -20.58 -15.65 -27.12
N TYR A 77 -19.96 -14.95 -28.07
CA TYR A 77 -18.61 -14.41 -27.87
C TYR A 77 -18.59 -13.25 -26.88
N ALA A 78 -19.60 -12.38 -26.88
CA ALA A 78 -19.73 -11.30 -25.90
C ALA A 78 -19.79 -11.85 -24.46
N LEU A 79 -20.45 -12.98 -24.23
CA LEU A 79 -20.49 -13.66 -22.92
C LEU A 79 -19.12 -14.13 -22.43
N LEU A 80 -18.14 -14.37 -23.31
CA LEU A 80 -16.76 -14.70 -22.89
C LEU A 80 -16.00 -13.52 -22.28
N SER A 81 -16.48 -12.29 -22.46
CA SER A 81 -15.85 -11.12 -21.82
C SER A 81 -15.82 -11.24 -20.29
N ILE A 82 -16.86 -11.82 -19.69
CA ILE A 82 -16.99 -11.98 -18.24
C ILE A 82 -15.89 -12.88 -17.63
N PRO A 83 -15.69 -14.14 -18.07
CA PRO A 83 -14.60 -14.97 -17.56
C PRO A 83 -13.23 -14.36 -17.85
N ILE A 84 -13.05 -13.70 -19.00
CA ILE A 84 -11.79 -13.01 -19.33
C ILE A 84 -11.50 -11.88 -18.33
N THR A 85 -12.47 -11.00 -18.08
CA THR A 85 -12.29 -9.88 -17.14
C THR A 85 -12.06 -10.37 -15.71
N THR A 86 -12.81 -11.37 -15.25
CA THR A 86 -12.64 -11.93 -13.90
C THR A 86 -11.30 -12.65 -13.74
N PHE A 87 -10.79 -13.32 -14.78
CA PHE A 87 -9.44 -13.89 -14.79
C PHE A 87 -8.35 -12.82 -14.70
N CYS A 88 -8.48 -11.73 -15.48
CA CYS A 88 -7.57 -10.59 -15.40
C CYS A 88 -7.55 -9.95 -14.00
N LEU A 89 -8.73 -9.78 -13.39
CA LEU A 89 -8.85 -9.25 -12.03
C LEU A 89 -8.25 -10.19 -10.98
N GLY A 90 -8.48 -11.50 -11.09
CA GLY A 90 -7.86 -12.51 -10.23
C GLY A 90 -6.33 -12.49 -10.34
N THR A 91 -5.81 -12.43 -11.56
CA THR A 91 -4.36 -12.34 -11.83
C THR A 91 -3.77 -11.05 -11.25
N TRP A 92 -4.46 -9.92 -11.39
CA TRP A 92 -4.04 -8.66 -10.79
C TRP A 92 -3.97 -8.73 -9.27
N GLN A 93 -4.96 -9.34 -8.61
CA GLN A 93 -4.95 -9.53 -7.16
C GLN A 93 -3.78 -10.40 -6.69
N VAL A 94 -3.43 -11.46 -7.43
CA VAL A 94 -2.24 -12.28 -7.14
C VAL A 94 -0.96 -11.45 -7.20
N LYS A 95 -0.75 -10.72 -8.30
CA LYS A 95 0.43 -9.85 -8.46
C LYS A 95 0.48 -8.76 -7.39
N ARG A 96 -0.67 -8.15 -7.08
CA ARG A 96 -0.80 -7.12 -6.04
C ARG A 96 -0.46 -7.67 -4.66
N ARG A 97 -0.90 -8.89 -4.34
CA ARG A 97 -0.55 -9.58 -3.11
C ARG A 97 0.95 -9.87 -3.04
N ALA A 98 1.54 -10.42 -4.10
CA ALA A 98 2.97 -10.72 -4.16
C ALA A 98 3.82 -9.45 -3.94
N TRP A 99 3.51 -8.36 -4.64
CA TRP A 99 4.17 -7.07 -4.43
C TRP A 99 4.09 -6.60 -2.98
N LYS A 100 2.91 -6.71 -2.36
CA LYS A 100 2.70 -6.32 -0.96
C LYS A 100 3.51 -7.17 0.01
N LEU A 101 3.59 -8.48 -0.23
CA LEU A 101 4.39 -9.40 0.57
C LEU A 101 5.87 -9.09 0.49
N ASN A 102 6.39 -8.81 -0.71
CA ASN A 102 7.79 -8.43 -0.90
C ASN A 102 8.13 -7.14 -0.14
N LEU A 103 7.23 -6.14 -0.16
CA LEU A 103 7.42 -4.90 0.61
C LEU A 103 7.44 -5.15 2.12
N ILE A 104 6.58 -6.04 2.62
CA ILE A 104 6.56 -6.44 4.03
C ILE A 104 7.86 -7.14 4.42
N GLU A 105 8.35 -8.04 3.56
CA GLU A 105 9.60 -8.76 3.77
C GLU A 105 10.79 -7.81 3.80
N GLU A 106 10.86 -6.84 2.88
CA GLU A 106 11.89 -5.81 2.88
C GLU A 106 11.90 -5.03 4.20
N ILE A 107 10.73 -4.56 4.65
CA ILE A 107 10.58 -3.86 5.93
C ILE A 107 11.01 -4.74 7.11
N LYS A 108 10.62 -6.02 7.11
CA LYS A 108 11.03 -6.98 8.15
C LYS A 108 12.54 -7.19 8.16
N ASN A 109 13.19 -7.23 7.00
CA ASN A 109 14.63 -7.39 6.88
C ASN A 109 15.37 -6.16 7.41
N LYS A 110 14.93 -4.95 7.04
CA LYS A 110 15.47 -3.68 7.57
C LYS A 110 15.37 -3.60 9.10
N ARG A 111 14.26 -4.08 9.68
CA ARG A 111 14.07 -4.15 11.14
C ARG A 111 14.89 -5.25 11.83
N LYS A 112 15.32 -6.28 11.12
CA LYS A 112 16.19 -7.32 11.68
C LYS A 112 17.68 -6.99 11.54
N ALA A 113 18.02 -6.07 10.65
CA ALA A 113 19.40 -5.63 10.44
C ALA A 113 19.99 -5.03 11.71
N ALA A 114 21.33 -5.08 11.82
CA ALA A 114 22.04 -4.40 12.88
C ALA A 114 21.80 -2.87 12.78
N PRO A 115 21.67 -2.16 13.92
CA PRO A 115 21.55 -0.71 13.91
C PRO A 115 22.77 -0.06 13.26
N ILE A 116 22.56 0.88 12.35
CA ILE A 116 23.62 1.69 11.74
C ILE A 116 23.74 3.03 12.49
N GLU A 117 24.82 3.77 12.27
CA GLU A 117 24.91 5.15 12.76
C GLU A 117 23.93 6.04 12.00
N LEU A 118 23.40 7.07 12.68
CA LEU A 118 22.54 8.05 12.02
C LEU A 118 23.36 8.82 10.96
N PRO A 119 23.04 8.79 9.66
CA PRO A 119 23.80 9.54 8.67
C PRO A 119 23.64 11.05 8.89
N GLU A 120 24.66 11.82 8.50
CA GLU A 120 24.64 13.29 8.62
C GLU A 120 23.82 13.94 7.51
N ASN A 121 23.73 13.29 6.35
CA ASN A 121 23.01 13.80 5.21
C ASN A 121 21.50 13.51 5.30
N LEU A 122 20.70 14.57 5.38
CA LEU A 122 19.23 14.48 5.41
C LEU A 122 18.64 13.86 4.12
N GLU A 123 19.32 13.97 2.99
CA GLU A 123 18.84 13.38 1.72
C GLU A 123 18.89 11.85 1.76
N GLU A 124 19.90 11.29 2.42
CA GLU A 124 20.05 9.84 2.57
C GLU A 124 18.91 9.25 3.41
N LEU A 125 18.51 9.97 4.46
CA LEU A 125 17.42 9.60 5.36
C LEU A 125 16.08 9.41 4.64
N ALA A 126 15.85 10.10 3.52
CA ALA A 126 14.62 9.98 2.74
C ALA A 126 14.40 8.55 2.18
N SER A 127 15.47 7.75 2.07
CA SER A 127 15.44 6.37 1.59
C SER A 127 15.48 5.32 2.72
N MET A 128 15.70 5.75 3.96
CA MET A 128 15.97 4.88 5.12
C MET A 128 14.71 4.56 5.95
N ASP A 129 13.52 4.60 5.35
CA ASP A 129 12.31 4.24 6.09
C ASP A 129 12.40 2.81 6.63
N TYR A 130 12.06 2.63 7.91
CA TYR A 130 12.20 1.39 8.67
C TYR A 130 13.62 0.90 8.94
N GLN A 131 14.65 1.68 8.64
CA GLN A 131 16.04 1.35 8.98
C GLN A 131 16.29 1.56 10.48
N ARG A 132 17.01 0.62 11.10
CA ARG A 132 17.44 0.73 12.51
C ARG A 132 18.67 1.59 12.62
N VAL A 133 18.65 2.52 13.56
CA VAL A 133 19.78 3.39 13.88
C VAL A 133 20.02 3.42 15.38
N HIS A 134 21.27 3.70 15.76
CA HIS A 134 21.65 3.99 17.13
C HIS A 134 22.11 5.45 17.24
N VAL A 135 21.75 6.09 18.35
CA VAL A 135 22.13 7.46 18.69
C VAL A 135 22.41 7.56 20.19
N GLN A 136 23.41 8.34 20.56
CA GLN A 136 23.74 8.64 21.96
C GLN A 136 23.38 10.10 22.27
N GLY A 137 22.79 10.34 23.46
CA GLY A 137 22.34 11.68 23.79
C GLY A 137 21.34 11.77 24.95
N LYS A 138 20.68 12.93 25.05
CA LYS A 138 19.76 13.28 26.15
C LYS A 138 18.42 13.79 25.63
N PHE A 139 17.35 13.51 26.38
CA PHE A 139 16.02 14.03 26.08
C PHE A 139 15.82 15.46 26.60
N ASP A 140 15.17 16.31 25.80
CA ASP A 140 14.64 17.61 26.24
C ASP A 140 13.14 17.48 26.57
N HIS A 141 12.85 17.14 27.82
CA HIS A 141 11.48 16.94 28.31
C HIS A 141 10.64 18.23 28.36
N SER A 142 11.25 19.41 28.25
CA SER A 142 10.53 20.69 28.29
C SER A 142 9.68 20.94 27.02
N LYS A 143 10.03 20.26 25.92
CA LYS A 143 9.46 20.43 24.58
C LYS A 143 8.73 19.19 24.08
N GLU A 144 8.19 18.37 24.98
CA GLU A 144 7.43 17.18 24.59
C GLU A 144 6.18 17.52 23.75
N LEU A 145 5.98 16.71 22.73
CA LEU A 145 4.89 16.73 21.78
C LEU A 145 4.11 15.41 21.84
N TYR A 146 2.86 15.43 21.41
CA TYR A 146 1.94 14.31 21.57
C TYR A 146 1.30 13.97 20.23
N ILE A 147 1.30 12.69 19.84
CA ILE A 147 0.50 12.20 18.71
C ILE A 147 -0.64 11.32 19.24
N GLY A 148 -1.89 11.73 19.02
CA GLY A 148 -3.05 10.99 19.51
C GLY A 148 -4.38 11.38 18.85
N LEU A 149 -5.45 10.63 19.10
CA LEU A 149 -5.51 9.43 19.95
C LEU A 149 -4.92 8.21 19.20
N ARG A 150 -4.24 7.33 19.94
CA ARG A 150 -3.66 6.06 19.46
C ARG A 150 -4.03 4.92 20.40
N GLN A 151 -4.22 3.74 19.83
CA GLN A 151 -4.44 2.52 20.60
C GLN A 151 -3.08 1.90 20.96
N LEU A 152 -3.01 1.29 22.14
CA LEU A 152 -1.85 0.48 22.51
C LEU A 152 -1.76 -0.74 21.61
N ILE A 153 -0.63 -0.93 20.94
CA ILE A 153 -0.36 -2.14 20.16
C ILE A 153 0.17 -3.19 21.13
N THR A 154 -0.58 -4.29 21.23
CA THR A 154 -0.18 -5.49 21.98
C THR A 154 0.27 -6.55 20.99
N GLU A 155 1.13 -7.49 21.40
CA GLU A 155 1.71 -8.52 20.51
C GLU A 155 0.65 -9.35 19.76
N ASN A 156 -0.55 -9.52 20.33
CA ASN A 156 -1.67 -10.25 19.74
C ASN A 156 -2.66 -9.39 18.94
N ASP A 157 -2.37 -8.09 18.74
CA ASP A 157 -3.31 -7.18 18.11
C ASP A 157 -3.21 -7.23 16.57
N GLU A 158 -3.87 -8.23 15.96
CA GLU A 158 -4.03 -8.33 14.50
C GLU A 158 -4.95 -7.23 13.92
N GLY A 159 -5.40 -6.30 14.75
CA GLY A 159 -6.14 -5.12 14.37
C GLY A 159 -7.59 -5.19 14.81
N GLY A 160 -7.87 -4.54 15.94
CA GLY A 160 -9.13 -3.87 16.26
C GLY A 160 -10.38 -4.52 15.66
N GLY A 161 -10.69 -5.73 16.11
CA GLY A 161 -11.98 -6.34 15.85
C GLY A 161 -13.07 -5.60 16.62
N LEU A 162 -14.30 -5.63 16.11
CA LEU A 162 -15.48 -5.02 16.76
C LEU A 162 -15.74 -5.55 18.18
N PHE A 163 -15.12 -6.69 18.53
CA PHE A 163 -15.28 -7.42 19.80
C PHE A 163 -14.01 -7.43 20.66
N SER A 164 -12.94 -6.73 20.27
CA SER A 164 -11.73 -6.61 21.09
C SER A 164 -12.03 -5.70 22.29
N SER A 165 -11.84 -6.20 23.51
CA SER A 165 -11.95 -5.47 24.78
C SER A 165 -11.42 -4.04 24.64
N ARG A 166 -12.24 -3.04 25.01
CA ARG A 166 -12.04 -1.59 24.76
C ARG A 166 -10.55 -1.22 24.66
N PRO A 167 -10.02 -0.96 23.45
CA PRO A 167 -8.62 -0.59 23.30
C PRO A 167 -8.40 0.71 24.08
N GLN A 168 -7.49 0.68 25.06
CA GLN A 168 -7.17 1.88 25.83
C GLN A 168 -6.66 2.94 24.87
N SER A 169 -7.36 4.08 24.85
CA SER A 169 -6.95 5.22 24.05
C SER A 169 -5.85 5.97 24.79
N GLY A 170 -4.77 6.28 24.10
CA GLY A 170 -3.63 7.00 24.63
C GLY A 170 -2.95 7.84 23.58
N TYR A 171 -1.72 8.22 23.88
CA TYR A 171 -0.92 9.16 23.08
C TYR A 171 0.48 8.61 22.93
N LEU A 172 1.07 8.84 21.77
CA LEU A 172 2.49 8.67 21.56
C LEU A 172 3.22 9.91 22.08
N ILE A 173 4.26 9.71 22.87
CA ILE A 173 5.11 10.77 23.42
C ILE A 173 6.30 10.99 22.50
N ILE A 174 6.40 12.18 21.93
CA ILE A 174 7.49 12.59 21.06
C ILE A 174 8.32 13.61 21.82
N THR A 175 9.56 13.26 22.10
CA THR A 175 10.47 14.09 22.88
C THR A 175 11.66 14.44 22.00
N PRO A 176 12.06 15.73 21.94
CA PRO A 176 13.30 16.10 21.27
C PRO A 176 14.49 15.45 21.96
N PHE A 177 15.43 14.95 21.19
CA PHE A 177 16.61 14.24 21.67
C PHE A 177 17.86 14.90 21.11
N HIS A 178 18.70 15.42 21.98
CA HIS A 178 19.97 16.03 21.62
C HIS A 178 21.03 14.94 21.47
N VAL A 179 21.47 14.71 20.24
CA VAL A 179 22.50 13.73 19.89
C VAL A 179 23.87 14.36 20.16
N THR A 180 24.59 13.83 21.14
CA THR A 180 25.87 14.39 21.61
C THR A 180 26.93 14.38 20.51
N ASP A 181 27.09 13.26 19.82
CA ASP A 181 28.18 13.06 18.83
C ASP A 181 28.08 14.00 17.62
N LYS A 182 26.85 14.29 17.19
CA LYS A 182 26.56 15.09 15.98
C LYS A 182 26.13 16.51 16.29
N ASN A 183 25.93 16.84 17.58
CA ASN A 183 25.42 18.13 18.04
C ASN A 183 24.13 18.57 17.32
N ILE A 184 23.23 17.61 17.08
CA ILE A 184 21.92 17.86 16.45
C ILE A 184 20.79 17.42 17.37
N THR A 185 19.66 18.10 17.31
CA THR A 185 18.44 17.68 18.02
C THR A 185 17.50 17.00 17.03
N ILE A 186 17.00 15.82 17.36
CA ILE A 186 16.07 15.04 16.53
C ILE A 186 14.76 14.79 17.28
N LEU A 187 13.72 14.31 16.59
CA LEU A 187 12.48 13.87 17.23
C LEU A 187 12.50 12.37 17.49
N VAL A 188 12.25 11.97 18.74
CA VAL A 188 12.13 10.57 19.12
C VAL A 188 10.72 10.31 19.65
N ASN A 189 10.01 9.40 19.00
CA ASN A 189 8.81 8.79 19.57
C ASN A 189 9.22 7.75 20.60
N ARG A 190 9.09 8.10 21.89
CA ARG A 190 9.46 7.25 23.02
C ARG A 190 8.50 6.10 23.23
N GLY A 191 7.27 6.22 22.75
CA GLY A 191 6.26 5.18 22.94
C GLY A 191 4.90 5.70 23.32
N TRP A 192 4.01 4.76 23.66
CA TRP A 192 2.62 5.02 24.02
C TRP A 192 2.45 5.18 25.53
N VAL A 193 1.60 6.13 25.94
CA VAL A 193 1.11 6.26 27.31
C VAL A 193 -0.42 6.31 27.33
N PRO A 194 -1.07 5.82 28.40
CA PRO A 194 -2.50 5.97 28.55
C PRO A 194 -2.90 7.43 28.75
N LYS A 195 -4.15 7.79 28.40
CA LYS A 195 -4.64 9.18 28.45
C LYS A 195 -4.47 9.88 29.80
N ASN A 196 -4.47 9.13 30.91
CA ASN A 196 -4.27 9.67 32.26
C ASN A 196 -2.79 9.98 32.59
N LYS A 197 -1.82 9.55 31.76
CA LYS A 197 -0.37 9.74 31.93
C LYS A 197 0.29 10.58 30.84
N ILE A 198 -0.49 11.38 30.11
CA ILE A 198 0.06 12.34 29.14
C ILE A 198 0.95 13.36 29.86
N ASP A 199 0.47 13.82 31.02
CA ASP A 199 1.13 14.79 31.87
C ASP A 199 2.49 14.26 32.37
N PRO A 200 3.61 14.94 32.08
CA PRO A 200 4.95 14.57 32.54
C PRO A 200 5.04 14.27 34.04
N ASP A 201 4.31 15.02 34.88
CA ASP A 201 4.36 14.91 36.34
C ASP A 201 3.81 13.58 36.84
N LYS A 202 2.91 12.95 36.05
CA LYS A 202 2.30 11.65 36.35
C LYS A 202 3.14 10.46 35.87
N ARG A 203 4.34 10.72 35.37
CA ARG A 203 5.30 9.73 34.84
C ARG A 203 6.74 10.19 35.08
N ALA A 204 7.02 10.68 36.29
CA ALA A 204 8.33 11.25 36.65
C ALA A 204 9.47 10.24 36.46
N GLU A 205 9.25 8.96 36.78
CA GLU A 205 10.22 7.87 36.55
C GLU A 205 10.53 7.68 35.05
N GLY A 206 9.60 8.07 34.18
CA GLY A 206 9.79 8.08 32.75
C GLY A 206 10.55 9.29 32.20
N GLN A 207 10.98 10.25 33.01
CA GLN A 207 11.71 11.44 32.57
C GLN A 207 13.23 11.28 32.77
N ILE A 208 13.84 10.42 31.95
CA ILE A 208 15.28 10.17 32.03
C ILE A 208 16.06 11.41 31.60
N SER A 209 16.73 12.05 32.56
CA SER A 209 17.62 13.21 32.32
C SER A 209 19.06 12.83 31.96
N GLU A 210 19.42 11.56 32.12
CA GLU A 210 20.76 11.05 31.86
C GLU A 210 21.03 10.84 30.37
N GLU A 211 22.31 10.69 30.04
CA GLU A 211 22.74 10.34 28.69
C GLU A 211 22.50 8.86 28.44
N ILE A 212 21.80 8.55 27.35
CA ILE A 212 21.45 7.18 27.01
C ILE A 212 21.87 6.82 25.59
N ASN A 213 22.14 5.53 25.40
CA ASN A 213 22.26 4.92 24.09
C ASN A 213 20.88 4.46 23.65
N LEU A 214 20.32 5.14 22.65
CA LEU A 214 19.00 4.87 22.12
C LEU A 214 19.12 4.13 20.78
N VAL A 215 18.44 2.99 20.68
CA VAL A 215 18.20 2.31 19.40
C VAL A 215 16.77 2.56 18.97
N GLY A 216 16.60 2.97 17.72
CA GLY A 216 15.28 3.24 17.16
C GLY A 216 15.21 3.03 15.67
N THR A 217 14.01 3.13 15.13
CA THR A 217 13.71 2.94 13.72
C THR A 217 13.38 4.27 13.07
N ILE A 218 14.07 4.63 11.98
CA ILE A 218 13.77 5.84 11.21
C ILE A 218 12.36 5.72 10.61
N ARG A 219 11.58 6.80 10.74
CA ARG A 219 10.26 6.88 10.12
C ARG A 219 10.07 8.17 9.35
N LEU A 220 9.71 8.03 8.09
CA LEU A 220 9.46 9.19 7.22
C LEU A 220 8.21 9.99 7.64
N PRO A 221 8.13 11.28 7.25
CA PRO A 221 6.95 12.11 7.47
C PRO A 221 5.70 11.50 6.83
N GLU A 222 4.58 11.57 7.54
CA GLU A 222 3.31 11.06 7.04
C GLU A 222 2.57 12.16 6.28
N LYS A 223 2.00 11.82 5.12
CA LYS A 223 1.09 12.73 4.42
C LYS A 223 -0.19 12.86 5.22
N ARG A 224 -0.64 14.10 5.42
CA ARG A 224 -1.90 14.42 6.08
C ARG A 224 -3.07 13.58 5.51
N PRO A 225 -3.74 12.75 6.32
CA PRO A 225 -4.92 12.02 5.87
C PRO A 225 -6.06 12.97 5.49
N GLN A 226 -6.84 12.62 4.46
CA GLN A 226 -7.90 13.48 3.90
C GLN A 226 -8.95 13.90 4.94
N PHE A 227 -9.26 13.03 5.92
CA PHE A 227 -10.29 13.26 6.93
C PHE A 227 -9.73 13.68 8.30
N CYS A 228 -8.42 13.99 8.41
CA CYS A 228 -7.86 14.50 9.66
C CYS A 228 -8.12 16.01 9.79
N PRO A 229 -8.52 16.54 10.96
CA PRO A 229 -8.60 17.98 11.20
C PRO A 229 -7.24 18.67 11.00
N LYS A 230 -7.23 19.96 10.65
CA LYS A 230 -5.98 20.75 10.64
C LYS A 230 -5.45 20.91 12.07
N SER A 231 -4.14 20.79 12.24
CA SER A 231 -3.50 21.05 13.53
C SER A 231 -3.75 22.51 13.93
N LYS A 232 -4.06 22.75 15.21
CA LYS A 232 -4.20 24.12 15.73
C LYS A 232 -2.81 24.79 15.76
N PRO A 233 -2.72 26.11 15.53
CA PRO A 233 -1.46 26.83 15.69
C PRO A 233 -0.90 26.64 17.10
N ASN A 234 0.41 26.40 17.22
CA ASN A 234 1.14 26.22 18.48
C ASN A 234 0.62 25.09 19.41
N SER A 235 -0.21 24.18 18.89
CA SER A 235 -0.60 22.99 19.64
C SER A 235 0.56 22.00 19.70
N ARG A 236 0.87 21.52 20.91
CA ARG A 236 1.80 20.39 21.13
C ARG A 236 1.18 19.04 20.81
N THR A 237 -0.11 18.99 20.49
CA THR A 237 -0.84 17.77 20.12
C THR A 237 -1.09 17.70 18.61
N PHE A 238 -0.79 16.54 18.04
CA PHE A 238 -0.88 16.20 16.63
C PHE A 238 -1.74 14.94 16.42
N TYR A 239 -2.35 14.83 15.24
CA TYR A 239 -3.18 13.67 14.87
C TYR A 239 -2.42 12.64 14.02
N PHE A 240 -1.35 13.06 13.35
CA PHE A 240 -0.52 12.28 12.43
C PHE A 240 0.94 12.74 12.56
N ARG A 241 1.88 12.01 11.95
CA ARG A 241 3.32 12.31 12.04
C ARG A 241 3.73 13.45 11.10
N ASP A 242 3.45 14.69 11.52
CA ASP A 242 3.86 15.91 10.81
C ASP A 242 5.27 16.34 11.25
N VAL A 243 6.29 15.59 10.80
CA VAL A 243 7.69 15.80 11.21
C VAL A 243 8.16 17.25 10.98
N PRO A 244 7.95 17.89 9.82
CA PRO A 244 8.42 19.26 9.61
C PRO A 244 7.84 20.25 10.63
N LYS A 245 6.53 20.18 10.91
CA LYS A 245 5.90 21.10 11.87
C LYS A 245 6.28 20.80 13.31
N MET A 246 6.42 19.52 13.67
CA MET A 246 6.88 19.11 14.99
C MET A 246 8.31 19.59 15.25
N SER A 247 9.18 19.44 14.26
CA SER A 247 10.58 19.87 14.32
C SER A 247 10.71 21.38 14.48
N GLU A 248 9.90 22.17 13.78
CA GLU A 248 9.84 23.63 13.93
C GLU A 248 9.44 24.03 15.36
N LEU A 249 8.42 23.39 15.94
CA LEU A 249 7.98 23.68 17.32
C LEU A 249 9.00 23.25 18.38
N ALA A 250 9.71 22.16 18.14
CA ALA A 250 10.71 21.61 19.06
C ALA A 250 12.09 22.28 18.93
N GLY A 251 12.38 22.98 17.83
CA GLY A 251 13.73 23.41 17.47
C GLY A 251 14.64 22.22 17.15
N ALA A 252 14.09 21.21 16.48
CA ALA A 252 14.80 19.98 16.08
C ALA A 252 14.98 19.92 14.56
N ALA A 253 15.93 19.11 14.10
CA ALA A 253 16.03 18.70 12.71
C ALA A 253 14.80 17.86 12.31
N PRO A 254 14.42 17.82 11.01
CA PRO A 254 13.28 17.05 10.50
C PRO A 254 13.57 15.53 10.42
N ILE A 255 14.14 14.98 11.50
CA ILE A 255 14.48 13.57 11.65
C ILE A 255 13.57 12.99 12.73
N PHE A 256 12.94 11.86 12.43
CA PHE A 256 12.01 11.20 13.34
C PHE A 256 12.35 9.72 13.51
N ILE A 257 12.47 9.28 14.76
CA ILE A 257 12.83 7.91 15.14
C ILE A 257 11.76 7.35 16.08
N ASP A 258 11.29 6.13 15.82
CA ASP A 258 10.50 5.35 16.78
C ASP A 258 11.45 4.54 17.68
N ALA A 259 11.39 4.77 19.00
CA ALA A 259 12.18 4.02 19.97
C ALA A 259 11.75 2.54 20.03
N GLU A 260 12.73 1.64 20.20
CA GLU A 260 12.46 0.21 20.33
C GLU A 260 11.85 -0.15 21.69
N THR A 261 11.29 -1.36 21.80
CA THR A 261 10.70 -1.86 23.04
C THR A 261 11.70 -1.86 24.20
N ASN A 262 13.00 -2.05 23.92
CA ASN A 262 14.06 -2.03 24.93
C ASN A 262 14.23 -0.66 25.61
N SER A 263 13.72 0.42 25.00
CA SER A 263 13.72 1.77 25.56
C SER A 263 12.51 2.04 26.46
N THR A 264 11.66 1.03 26.69
CA THR A 264 10.53 1.12 27.61
C THR A 264 11.03 1.23 29.04
N VAL A 265 10.52 2.21 29.76
CA VAL A 265 10.83 2.44 31.16
C VAL A 265 9.62 2.09 32.03
N PRO A 266 9.82 1.58 33.25
CA PRO A 266 8.74 1.44 34.22
C PRO A 266 7.98 2.77 34.37
N ASP A 267 6.65 2.68 34.42
CA ASP A 267 5.73 3.80 34.55
C ASP A 267 5.75 4.87 33.43
N GLY A 268 6.63 4.76 32.44
CA GLY A 268 6.75 5.69 31.32
C GLY A 268 6.25 5.17 29.97
N PRO A 269 6.67 5.80 28.86
CA PRO A 269 6.21 5.44 27.52
C PRO A 269 6.59 4.00 27.13
N ILE A 270 5.62 3.27 26.58
CA ILE A 270 5.81 1.90 26.07
C ILE A 270 6.36 1.98 24.65
N GLY A 271 7.62 1.61 24.46
CA GLY A 271 8.31 1.63 23.16
C GLY A 271 7.80 0.57 22.18
N GLY A 272 8.36 0.56 20.97
CA GLY A 272 8.05 -0.47 19.96
C GLY A 272 6.66 -0.38 19.32
N GLN A 273 6.00 0.79 19.41
CA GLN A 273 4.62 1.02 18.94
C GLN A 273 4.51 1.30 17.43
N THR A 274 5.48 0.84 16.64
CA THR A 274 5.44 0.96 15.17
C THR A 274 4.57 -0.16 14.59
N ARG A 275 3.33 0.18 14.20
CA ARG A 275 2.41 -0.79 13.58
C ARG A 275 2.85 -1.17 12.17
N ILE A 276 3.11 -2.46 11.95
CA ILE A 276 3.37 -3.05 10.62
C ILE A 276 2.35 -4.16 10.34
N THR A 277 1.07 -3.88 10.60
CA THR A 277 0.00 -4.83 10.28
C THR A 277 -0.62 -4.42 8.97
N PHE A 278 -0.48 -5.27 7.96
CA PHE A 278 -1.19 -5.13 6.71
C PHE A 278 -2.35 -6.13 6.69
N ARG A 279 -3.59 -5.63 6.71
CA ARG A 279 -4.76 -6.48 6.51
C ARG A 279 -4.63 -7.20 5.16
N ASN A 280 -4.68 -8.53 5.17
CA ASN A 280 -4.49 -9.37 3.98
C ASN A 280 -5.82 -9.92 3.49
N GLU A 281 -6.63 -9.06 2.87
CA GLU A 281 -7.90 -9.47 2.24
C GLU A 281 -7.71 -9.99 0.82
N HIS A 282 -6.51 -9.87 0.25
CA HIS A 282 -6.28 -10.20 -1.16
C HIS A 282 -6.56 -11.68 -1.46
N PHE A 283 -6.34 -12.57 -0.50
CA PHE A 283 -6.61 -14.00 -0.70
C PHE A 283 -8.10 -14.29 -0.93
N SER A 284 -9.00 -13.70 -0.14
CA SER A 284 -10.44 -13.91 -0.33
C SER A 284 -10.90 -13.36 -1.67
N TYR A 285 -10.39 -12.20 -2.09
CA TYR A 285 -10.68 -11.66 -3.42
C TYR A 285 -10.13 -12.54 -4.55
N ILE A 286 -8.92 -13.10 -4.41
CA ILE A 286 -8.35 -14.04 -5.38
C ILE A 286 -9.30 -15.23 -5.58
N VAL A 287 -9.77 -15.83 -4.48
CA VAL A 287 -10.74 -16.93 -4.51
C VAL A 287 -12.02 -16.49 -5.23
N THR A 288 -12.61 -15.37 -4.85
CA THR A 288 -13.85 -14.85 -5.48
C THR A 288 -13.70 -14.67 -6.98
N TRP A 289 -12.63 -14.01 -7.46
CA TRP A 289 -12.45 -13.75 -8.89
C TRP A 289 -12.23 -15.02 -9.70
N TYR A 290 -11.46 -15.97 -9.19
CA TYR A 290 -11.26 -17.24 -9.88
C TYR A 290 -12.49 -18.16 -9.81
N SER A 291 -13.26 -18.13 -8.72
CA SER A 291 -14.55 -18.82 -8.63
C SER A 291 -15.55 -18.28 -9.65
N LEU A 292 -15.65 -16.95 -9.80
CA LEU A 292 -16.50 -16.32 -10.82
C LEU A 292 -16.04 -16.67 -12.24
N CYS A 293 -14.72 -16.64 -12.49
CA CYS A 293 -14.15 -17.07 -13.77
C CYS A 293 -14.52 -18.51 -14.10
N ALA A 294 -14.36 -19.43 -13.14
CA ALA A 294 -14.67 -20.86 -13.32
C ALA A 294 -16.17 -21.08 -13.56
N ALA A 295 -17.03 -20.47 -12.75
CA ALA A 295 -18.49 -20.61 -12.87
C ALA A 295 -19.00 -20.09 -14.22
N THR A 296 -18.57 -18.89 -14.62
CA THR A 296 -19.02 -18.27 -15.88
C THR A 296 -18.46 -19.00 -17.10
N SER A 297 -17.22 -19.48 -17.04
CA SER A 297 -16.63 -20.35 -18.07
C SER A 297 -17.39 -21.67 -18.20
N TYR A 298 -17.75 -22.30 -17.08
CA TYR A 298 -18.53 -23.54 -17.06
C TYR A 298 -19.93 -23.35 -17.63
N MET A 299 -20.63 -22.28 -17.25
CA MET A 299 -21.94 -21.93 -17.80
C MET A 299 -21.89 -21.74 -19.31
N TRP A 300 -20.86 -21.03 -19.80
CA TRP A 300 -20.65 -20.83 -21.23
C TRP A 300 -20.37 -22.15 -21.94
N TYR A 301 -19.47 -22.98 -21.42
CA TYR A 301 -19.15 -24.31 -21.95
C TYR A 301 -20.39 -25.21 -22.02
N ARG A 302 -21.20 -25.28 -20.95
CA ARG A 302 -22.43 -26.08 -20.93
C ARG A 302 -23.45 -25.58 -21.95
N LYS A 303 -23.60 -24.26 -22.10
CA LYS A 303 -24.56 -23.65 -23.01
C LYS A 303 -24.22 -23.92 -24.49
N TYR A 304 -22.95 -23.79 -24.86
CA TYR A 304 -22.53 -23.83 -26.26
C TYR A 304 -21.87 -25.15 -26.68
N PHE A 305 -21.10 -25.83 -25.83
CA PHE A 305 -20.41 -27.08 -26.20
C PHE A 305 -21.18 -28.35 -25.82
N TYR A 306 -21.80 -28.40 -24.63
CA TYR A 306 -22.53 -29.61 -24.20
C TYR A 306 -23.81 -29.83 -25.02
N ARG A 307 -24.51 -28.75 -25.40
CA ARG A 307 -25.67 -28.82 -26.31
C ARG A 307 -25.32 -29.26 -27.73
N LEU A 308 -24.09 -29.02 -28.20
CA LEU A 308 -23.66 -29.45 -29.54
C LEU A 308 -23.35 -30.95 -29.61
N LYS A 309 -23.07 -31.62 -28.49
CA LYS A 309 -22.84 -33.08 -28.43
C LYS A 309 -24.12 -33.90 -28.29
N THR A 310 -25.23 -33.28 -27.88
CA THR A 310 -26.52 -33.95 -27.62
C THR A 310 -27.52 -33.80 -28.77
N LEU A 311 -27.12 -33.15 -29.88
CA LEU A 311 -27.88 -33.02 -31.13
C LEU A 311 -27.24 -33.87 -32.21
#